data_AF-A0A067P8P3-F1
#
_entry.id   AF-A0A067P8P3-F1
#
_cell.length_a   1.000
_cell.length_b   1.000
_cell.length_c   1.000
_cell.angle_alpha   90.00
_cell.angle_beta   90.00
_cell.angle_gamma   90.00
#
_symmetry.space_group_name_H-M   'P 1'
#
loop_
_entity.id
_entity.type
_entity.pdbx_description
1 polymer ?
#
loop_
_entity_poly.entity_id
_entity_poly.type
_entity_poly.pdbx_seq_one_letter_code
_entity_poly.pdbx_strand_id
1 'polypeptide(L)'
;VFHSAVALFYAPSDLCGAGRMCQERIRSNPCWCGEHPRCDTIFISLDPDQPGMHGMVIGRVFLFFSFVFQGVQYSCALVHWLVPIVKDDDTGMWVVRPEFSGNG
;
A
#
# COMPACT_ATOMS: atom_id res chain seq x y z
N VAL A 1 14.68 9.58 4.11
CA VAL A 1 13.64 8.70 4.69
C VAL A 1 12.37 9.51 4.80
N PHE A 2 11.26 9.01 4.26
CA PHE A 2 9.95 9.67 4.32
C PHE A 2 8.98 8.81 5.11
N HIS A 3 8.12 9.45 5.92
CA HIS A 3 7.10 8.77 6.73
C HIS A 3 5.76 8.65 6.01
N SER A 4 5.63 9.22 4.81
CA SER A 4 4.42 9.08 4.02
C SER A 4 4.69 9.34 2.54
N ALA A 5 3.86 8.72 1.71
CA ALA A 5 3.73 9.03 0.29
C ALA A 5 2.30 9.50 0.00
N VAL A 6 2.11 10.17 -1.13
CA VAL A 6 0.79 10.61 -1.60
C VAL A 6 0.53 9.95 -2.94
N ALA A 7 -0.61 9.26 -3.04
CA ALA A 7 -1.13 8.70 -4.27
C ALA A 7 -2.22 9.63 -4.81
N LEU A 8 -2.16 9.92 -6.11
CA LEU A 8 -3.18 10.66 -6.82
C LEU A 8 -3.74 9.74 -7.91
N PHE A 9 -5.04 9.52 -7.90
CA PHE A 9 -5.68 8.63 -8.87
C PHE A 9 -7.07 9.13 -9.21
N TYR A 10 -7.60 8.62 -10.33
CA TYR A 10 -8.97 8.90 -10.72
C TYR A 10 -9.88 7.79 -10.18
N ALA A 11 -10.73 8.11 -9.21
CA ALA A 11 -11.74 7.16 -8.74
C ALA A 11 -13.04 7.43 -9.48
N PRO A 12 -13.60 6.47 -10.23
CA PRO A 12 -14.86 6.63 -10.96
C PRO A 12 -16.11 6.67 -10.04
N SER A 13 -15.94 6.87 -8.73
CA SER A 13 -17.04 6.93 -7.76
C SER A 13 -17.75 8.28 -7.77
N ASP A 14 -19.08 8.25 -7.60
CA ASP A 14 -19.96 9.44 -7.56
C ASP A 14 -19.54 10.53 -6.56
N LEU A 15 -18.83 10.17 -5.48
CA LEU A 15 -18.34 11.12 -4.47
C LEU A 15 -17.29 12.12 -5.00
N CYS A 16 -16.51 11.76 -6.03
CA CYS A 16 -15.50 12.66 -6.59
C CYS A 16 -16.11 13.63 -7.65
N GLY A 17 -17.35 13.41 -8.12
CA GLY A 17 -18.02 14.28 -9.09
C GLY A 17 -17.34 14.29 -10.48
N ALA A 18 -17.94 14.98 -11.46
CA ALA A 18 -17.43 15.03 -12.83
C ALA A 18 -16.04 15.69 -12.90
N GLY A 19 -14.98 14.86 -12.99
CA GLY A 19 -13.62 15.30 -13.33
C GLY A 19 -12.59 15.36 -12.19
N ARG A 20 -12.86 14.88 -10.97
CA ARG A 20 -11.86 15.00 -9.89
C ARG A 20 -10.92 13.82 -9.73
N MET A 21 -9.66 14.18 -9.57
CA MET A 21 -8.57 13.37 -9.05
C MET A 21 -8.77 13.21 -7.54
N CYS A 22 -8.76 11.99 -7.03
CA CYS A 22 -8.83 11.70 -5.61
C CYS A 22 -7.38 11.56 -5.08
N GLN A 23 -7.15 11.97 -3.84
CA GLN A 23 -5.83 11.98 -3.19
C GLN A 23 -5.85 11.13 -1.94
N GLU A 24 -4.93 10.18 -1.85
CA GLU A 24 -4.73 9.36 -0.66
C GLU A 24 -3.32 9.51 -0.12
N ARG A 25 -3.19 9.53 1.21
CA ARG A 25 -1.90 9.61 1.89
C ARG A 25 -1.60 8.28 2.57
N ILE A 26 -0.55 7.63 2.11
CA ILE A 26 -0.04 6.36 2.62
C ILE A 26 1.05 6.65 3.65
N ARG A 27 0.98 6.04 4.84
CA ARG A 27 1.84 6.34 5.99
C ARG A 27 2.68 5.15 6.42
N SER A 28 3.89 5.45 6.88
CA SER A 28 4.85 4.55 7.53
C SER A 28 5.50 5.29 8.71
N ASN A 29 4.66 5.62 9.69
CA ASN A 29 5.08 6.35 10.88
C ASN A 29 5.54 5.34 11.95
N PRO A 30 6.82 5.34 12.37
CA PRO A 30 7.30 4.41 13.38
C PRO A 30 6.75 4.70 14.79
N CYS A 31 6.35 5.94 15.04
CA CYS A 31 5.73 6.37 16.28
C CYS A 31 4.59 7.35 15.97
N TRP A 32 3.38 6.82 15.84
CA TRP A 32 2.17 7.59 15.61
C TRP A 32 1.53 7.96 16.95
N CYS A 33 1.23 9.25 17.14
CA CYS A 33 0.69 9.81 18.39
C CYS A 33 1.53 9.52 19.64
N GLY A 34 2.82 9.17 19.50
CA GLY A 34 3.71 8.92 20.64
C GLY A 34 3.65 7.50 21.20
N GLU A 35 2.81 6.61 20.67
CA GLU A 35 2.53 5.31 21.31
C GLU A 35 2.90 4.11 20.44
N HIS A 36 2.47 4.07 19.18
CA HIS A 36 2.56 2.87 18.35
C HIS A 36 2.87 3.18 16.89
N PRO A 37 3.52 2.27 16.15
CA PRO A 37 3.74 2.44 14.72
C PRO A 37 2.41 2.42 13.96
N ARG A 38 2.30 3.28 12.95
CA ARG A 38 1.22 3.27 11.96
C ARG A 38 1.82 3.03 10.58
N CYS A 39 1.62 1.82 10.09
CA CYS A 39 2.05 1.37 8.78
C CYS A 39 0.80 0.99 7.97
N ASP A 40 0.53 1.72 6.90
CA ASP A 40 -0.65 1.49 6.07
C ASP A 40 -0.45 0.23 5.20
N THR A 41 -1.56 -0.47 4.91
CA THR A 41 -1.58 -1.60 3.98
C THR A 41 -1.90 -1.10 2.58
N ILE A 42 -1.18 -1.59 1.58
CA ILE A 42 -1.29 -1.18 0.18
C ILE A 42 -1.48 -2.38 -0.75
N PHE A 43 -2.13 -2.14 -1.89
CA PHE A 43 -2.10 -3.04 -3.03
C PHE A 43 -0.96 -2.65 -3.97
N ILE A 44 -0.26 -3.65 -4.50
CA ILE A 44 0.87 -3.47 -5.41
C ILE A 44 0.53 -4.22 -6.69
N SER A 45 0.43 -3.48 -7.80
CA SER A 45 0.18 -4.06 -9.12
C SER A 45 1.45 -4.75 -9.62
N LEU A 46 1.39 -6.06 -9.85
CA LEU A 46 2.43 -6.85 -10.49
C LEU A 46 2.11 -7.11 -11.96
N ASP A 47 0.84 -7.33 -12.26
CA ASP A 47 0.34 -7.57 -13.62
C ASP A 47 -0.88 -6.68 -13.88
N PRO A 48 -0.72 -5.56 -14.58
CA PRO A 48 -1.81 -4.63 -14.85
C PRO A 48 -2.85 -5.17 -15.82
N ASP A 49 -2.55 -6.25 -16.56
CA ASP A 49 -3.48 -6.85 -17.53
C ASP A 49 -4.50 -7.78 -16.85
N GLN A 50 -4.22 -8.18 -15.61
CA GLN A 50 -5.09 -9.06 -14.83
C GLN A 50 -6.10 -8.26 -14.00
N PRO A 51 -7.38 -8.69 -13.97
CA PRO A 51 -8.41 -7.93 -13.28
C PRO A 51 -8.31 -8.05 -11.75
N GLY A 52 -8.45 -6.91 -11.08
CA GLY A 52 -8.58 -6.83 -9.64
C GLY A 52 -7.40 -7.46 -8.89
N MET A 53 -7.70 -8.30 -7.89
CA MET A 53 -6.67 -8.90 -7.04
C MET A 53 -5.83 -9.99 -7.72
N HIS A 54 -6.21 -10.45 -8.92
CA HIS A 54 -5.41 -11.44 -9.64
C HIS A 54 -4.09 -10.88 -10.15
N GLY A 55 -4.04 -9.57 -10.43
CA GLY A 55 -2.83 -8.85 -10.86
C GLY A 55 -2.09 -8.15 -9.72
N MET A 56 -2.57 -8.27 -8.48
CA MET A 56 -2.11 -7.47 -7.36
C MET A 56 -1.66 -8.34 -6.19
N VAL A 57 -0.64 -7.87 -5.50
CA VAL A 57 -0.24 -8.41 -4.20
C VAL A 57 -0.46 -7.37 -3.11
N ILE A 58 -0.43 -7.82 -1.87
CA ILE A 58 -0.76 -7.01 -0.71
C ILE A 58 0.51 -6.83 0.11
N GLY A 59 0.78 -5.61 0.56
CA GLY A 59 1.94 -5.33 1.39
C GLY A 59 1.63 -4.30 2.46
N ARG A 60 2.30 -4.39 3.60
CA ARG A 60 2.31 -3.31 4.61
C ARG A 60 3.58 -2.50 4.46
N VAL A 61 3.46 -1.17 4.32
CA VAL A 61 4.63 -0.31 4.10
C VAL A 61 5.28 0.11 5.41
N PHE A 62 6.59 -0.12 5.52
CA PHE A 62 7.38 0.20 6.71
C PHE A 62 8.27 1.43 6.51
N LEU A 63 8.67 1.71 5.28
CA LEU A 63 9.61 2.79 4.98
C LEU A 63 9.42 3.29 3.56
N PHE A 64 9.41 4.60 3.36
CA PHE A 64 9.63 5.20 2.06
C PHE A 64 11.05 5.77 1.97
N PHE A 65 11.74 5.44 0.90
CA PHE A 65 13.11 5.89 0.66
C PHE A 65 13.33 6.14 -0.83
N SER A 66 14.45 6.78 -1.16
CA SER A 66 14.85 6.97 -2.54
C SER A 66 16.36 6.77 -2.66
N PHE A 67 16.80 6.21 -3.77
CA PHE A 67 18.22 6.07 -4.08
C PHE A 67 18.48 6.43 -5.55
N VAL A 68 19.74 6.73 -5.86
CA VAL A 68 20.17 7.01 -7.24
C VAL A 68 20.91 5.80 -7.77
N PHE A 69 20.52 5.32 -8.94
CA PHE A 69 21.20 4.26 -9.67
C PHE A 69 21.33 4.67 -11.13
N GLN A 70 22.55 4.59 -11.67
CA GLN A 70 22.85 5.03 -13.05
C GLN A 70 22.37 6.46 -13.37
N GLY A 71 22.45 7.38 -12.40
CA GLY A 71 22.02 8.78 -12.57
C GLY A 71 20.51 9.00 -12.51
N VAL A 72 19.70 7.95 -12.31
CA VAL A 72 18.25 8.04 -12.15
C VAL A 72 17.87 7.91 -10.68
N GLN A 73 17.01 8.81 -10.20
CA GLN A 73 16.47 8.74 -8.84
C GLN A 73 15.23 7.82 -8.82
N TYR A 74 15.30 6.77 -8.02
CA TYR A 74 14.20 5.82 -7.81
C TYR A 74 13.54 6.08 -6.46
N SER A 75 12.23 6.23 -6.47
CA SER A 75 11.40 6.23 -5.26
C SER A 75 10.97 4.81 -4.94
N CYS A 76 11.18 4.38 -3.70
CA CYS A 76 10.98 3.00 -3.27
C CYS A 76 10.25 2.92 -1.93
N ALA A 77 9.57 1.81 -1.73
CA ALA A 77 8.94 1.46 -0.47
C ALA A 77 9.49 0.11 0.02
N LEU A 78 9.82 0.03 1.31
CA LEU A 78 10.06 -1.25 1.97
C LEU A 78 8.71 -1.76 2.48
N VAL A 79 8.34 -2.96 2.04
CA VAL A 79 7.08 -3.58 2.38
C VAL A 79 7.28 -4.95 2.99
N HIS A 80 6.37 -5.33 3.88
CA HIS A 80 6.22 -6.71 4.31
C HIS A 80 5.03 -7.33 3.56
N TRP A 81 5.27 -8.40 2.83
CA TRP A 81 4.27 -9.07 2.02
C TRP A 81 3.19 -9.73 2.87
N LEU A 82 1.96 -9.60 2.41
CA LEU A 82 0.76 -10.16 3.03
C LEU A 82 0.08 -11.10 2.02
N VAL A 83 -0.29 -12.29 2.46
CA VAL A 83 -1.00 -13.28 1.65
C VAL A 83 -2.46 -13.37 2.08
N PRO A 84 -3.42 -13.41 1.12
CA PRO A 84 -4.83 -13.60 1.43
C PRO A 84 -5.08 -15.01 1.99
N ILE A 85 -5.97 -15.10 2.97
CA ILE A 85 -6.34 -16.36 3.65
C ILE A 85 -7.77 -16.74 3.28
N VAL A 86 -8.71 -15.85 3.58
CA VAL A 86 -10.14 -16.06 3.39
C VAL A 86 -10.80 -14.71 3.16
N LYS A 87 -11.90 -14.72 2.41
CA LYS A 87 -12.77 -13.56 2.28
C LYS A 87 -13.78 -13.61 3.42
N ASP A 88 -13.86 -12.55 4.19
CA ASP A 88 -14.84 -12.41 5.25
C ASP A 88 -16.21 -12.10 4.64
N ASP A 89 -17.21 -12.94 4.91
CA ASP A 89 -18.53 -12.85 4.28
C ASP A 89 -19.32 -11.63 4.78
N ASP A 90 -19.09 -11.20 6.03
CA ASP A 90 -19.79 -10.07 6.63
C ASP A 90 -19.31 -8.72 6.09
N THR A 91 -17.99 -8.53 5.94
CA THR A 91 -17.40 -7.29 5.43
C THR A 91 -17.12 -7.30 3.93
N GLY A 92 -17.07 -8.49 3.31
CA GLY A 92 -16.61 -8.68 1.95
C GLY A 92 -15.11 -8.44 1.74
N MET A 93 -14.34 -8.22 2.82
CA MET A 93 -12.90 -7.92 2.77
C MET A 93 -12.05 -9.19 2.82
N TRP A 94 -10.82 -9.11 2.32
CA TRP A 94 -9.86 -10.21 2.44
C TRP A 94 -9.12 -10.14 3.78
N VAL A 95 -9.17 -11.23 4.52
CA VAL A 95 -8.29 -11.46 5.68
C VAL A 95 -6.92 -11.88 5.16
N VAL A 96 -5.87 -11.24 5.65
CA VAL A 96 -4.50 -11.44 5.19
C VAL A 96 -3.57 -11.74 6.35
N ARG A 97 -2.48 -12.48 6.10
CA ARG A 97 -1.38 -12.71 7.06
C ARG A 97 -0.03 -12.36 6.46
N PRO A 98 1.00 -12.06 7.27
CA PRO A 98 2.38 -12.01 6.81
C PRO A 98 2.78 -13.28 6.04
N GLU A 99 3.40 -13.09 4.88
CA GLU A 99 3.98 -14.20 4.11
C GLU A 99 5.14 -14.85 4.89
N PHE A 100 5.94 -14.03 5.58
CA PHE A 100 7.04 -14.48 6.41
C PHE A 100 6.75 -14.20 7.89
N SER A 101 6.90 -15.22 8.74
CA SER A 101 6.70 -15.12 10.20
C SER A 101 8.01 -15.15 11.00
N GLY A 102 9.16 -15.11 10.34
CA GLY A 102 10.45 -15.05 11.05
C GLY A 102 10.67 -13.67 11.66
N ASN A 103 10.94 -13.66 12.96
CA ASN A 103 11.19 -12.48 13.79
C ASN A 103 12.08 -11.47 13.06
N GLY A 104 11.49 -10.36 12.62
CA GLY A 104 12.21 -9.13 12.28
C GLY A 104 12.47 -8.33 13.53
#